data_AF-A0A0A6VEA2-F1
#
_entry.id   AF-A0A0A6VEA2-F1
#
_cell.length_a   1.000
_cell.length_b   1.000
_cell.length_c   1.000
_cell.angle_alpha   90.00
_cell.angle_beta   90.00
_cell.angle_gamma   90.00
#
_symmetry.space_group_name_H-M   'P 1'
#
loop_
_entity.id
_entity.type
_entity.pdbx_description
1 polymer ?
#
loop_
_entity_poly.entity_id
_entity_poly.type
_entity_poly.pdbx_seq_one_letter_code
_entity_poly.pdbx_strand_id
1 'polypeptide(L)'
;MLKKILFKRIAYRLFSSKAKTYAENKMKTKRLLSESEKKASSHKTSLKHIWSNIRILFQLLKAWTTGEYRDVPYRTIIMILVGLLYFISPIDLIPDFLTGPGLLDDTAVLAFLLSQITPDLNKFVQWKENQQK
;
A
#
# COMPACT_ATOMS: atom_id res chain seq x y z
N MET A 1 -22.41 -11.74 -0.56
CA MET A 1 -22.97 -10.44 -0.14
C MET A 1 -22.17 -9.78 0.98
N LEU A 2 -21.82 -10.50 2.06
CA LEU A 2 -21.04 -9.99 3.20
C LEU A 2 -19.67 -9.39 2.83
N LYS A 3 -18.87 -10.09 2.01
CA LYS A 3 -17.53 -9.63 1.59
C LYS A 3 -17.58 -8.27 0.87
N LYS A 4 -18.63 -7.99 0.09
CA LYS A 4 -18.80 -6.69 -0.60
C LYS A 4 -19.13 -5.55 0.37
N ILE A 5 -19.95 -5.81 1.38
CA ILE A 5 -20.33 -4.82 2.40
C ILE A 5 -19.14 -4.51 3.32
N LEU A 6 -18.46 -5.56 3.78
CA LEU A 6 -17.24 -5.45 4.56
C LEU A 6 -16.16 -4.70 3.77
N PHE A 7 -15.97 -5.08 2.51
CA PHE A 7 -15.04 -4.39 1.61
C PHE A 7 -15.40 -2.93 1.41
N LYS A 8 -16.68 -2.57 1.21
CA LYS A 8 -17.09 -1.17 1.05
C LYS A 8 -16.84 -0.35 2.31
N ARG A 9 -17.07 -0.92 3.49
CA ARG A 9 -16.79 -0.28 4.79
C ARG A 9 -15.29 -0.10 5.03
N ILE A 10 -14.50 -1.14 4.77
CA ILE A 10 -13.05 -1.11 4.85
C ILE A 10 -12.51 -0.09 3.84
N ALA A 11 -12.88 -0.19 2.57
CA ALA A 11 -12.48 0.75 1.52
C ALA A 11 -12.82 2.19 1.91
N TYR A 12 -14.05 2.50 2.30
CA TYR A 12 -14.43 3.85 2.72
C TYR A 12 -13.52 4.41 3.84
N ARG A 13 -13.12 3.56 4.80
CA ARG A 13 -12.22 3.95 5.88
C ARG A 13 -10.74 3.99 5.47
N LEU A 14 -10.29 3.09 4.60
CA LEU A 14 -8.92 3.06 4.05
C LEU A 14 -8.69 4.26 3.12
N PHE A 15 -9.68 4.61 2.30
CA PHE A 15 -9.78 5.89 1.57
C PHE A 15 -10.02 7.08 2.51
N SER A 16 -9.40 7.04 3.69
CA SER A 16 -9.34 8.13 4.65
C SER A 16 -8.80 9.41 4.00
N SER A 17 -9.23 10.55 4.55
CA SER A 17 -8.67 11.87 4.24
C SER A 17 -7.14 11.90 4.34
N LYS A 18 -6.55 11.11 5.26
CA LYS A 18 -5.10 11.04 5.49
C LYS A 18 -4.38 10.47 4.26
N ALA A 19 -4.73 9.28 3.77
CA ALA A 19 -4.06 8.71 2.59
C ALA A 19 -4.24 9.57 1.33
N LYS A 20 -5.42 10.18 1.16
CA LYS A 20 -5.68 11.14 0.08
C LYS A 20 -4.77 12.38 0.17
N THR A 21 -4.61 12.93 1.37
CA THR A 21 -3.67 14.04 1.65
C THR A 21 -2.23 13.68 1.26
N TYR A 22 -1.80 12.43 1.45
CA TYR A 22 -0.47 12.00 1.01
C TYR A 22 -0.40 11.93 -0.52
N ALA A 23 -1.40 11.33 -1.17
CA ALA A 23 -1.46 11.24 -2.63
C ALA A 23 -1.40 12.63 -3.31
N GLU A 24 -2.03 13.63 -2.70
CA GLU A 24 -2.03 15.01 -3.22
C GLU A 24 -0.75 15.79 -2.88
N ASN A 25 0.08 15.28 -1.96
CA ASN A 25 1.30 15.95 -1.52
C ASN A 25 2.56 15.11 -1.82
N LYS A 26 3.26 15.50 -2.88
CA LYS A 26 4.49 14.84 -3.36
C LYS A 26 5.58 14.72 -2.28
N MET A 27 5.76 15.72 -1.42
CA MET A 27 6.77 15.67 -0.35
C MET A 27 6.39 14.66 0.74
N LYS A 28 5.13 14.66 1.18
CA LYS A 28 4.63 13.68 2.17
C LYS A 28 4.74 12.25 1.64
N THR A 29 4.36 12.02 0.38
CA THR A 29 4.51 10.70 -0.27
C THR A 29 5.97 10.26 -0.35
N LYS A 30 6.89 11.13 -0.79
CA LYS A 30 8.33 10.81 -0.82
C LYS A 30 8.89 10.48 0.55
N ARG A 31 8.52 11.24 1.58
CA ARG A 31 8.96 10.98 2.97
C ARG A 31 8.44 9.64 3.45
N LEU A 32 7.15 9.35 3.26
CA LEU A 32 6.54 8.08 3.64
C LEU A 32 7.21 6.89 2.93
N LEU A 33 7.47 7.03 1.63
CA LEU A 33 8.18 6.02 0.83
C LEU A 33 9.58 5.75 1.40
N SER A 34 10.38 6.80 1.63
CA SER A 34 11.73 6.68 2.19
C SER A 34 11.73 6.00 3.55
N GLU A 35 10.86 6.43 4.47
CA GLU A 35 10.78 5.81 5.80
C GLU A 35 10.33 4.35 5.71
N SER A 36 9.42 4.04 4.79
CA SER A 36 8.93 2.68 4.59
C SER A 36 10.01 1.77 4.01
N GLU A 37 10.82 2.26 3.06
CA GLU A 37 11.96 1.53 2.51
C GLU A 37 13.00 1.20 3.59
N LYS A 38 13.32 2.17 4.46
CA LYS A 38 14.24 1.96 5.59
C LYS A 38 13.71 0.91 6.55
N LYS A 39 12.45 1.05 6.99
CA LYS A 39 11.83 0.09 7.93
C LYS A 39 11.66 -1.29 7.31
N ALA A 40 11.31 -1.40 6.03
CA ALA A 40 11.19 -2.69 5.34
C ALA A 40 12.55 -3.38 5.23
N SER A 41 13.62 -2.62 4.94
CA SER A 41 14.96 -3.15 4.84
C SER A 41 15.49 -3.71 6.15
N SER A 42 15.17 -3.07 7.29
CA SER A 42 15.53 -3.60 8.62
C SER A 42 14.73 -4.84 9.04
N HIS A 43 13.58 -5.10 8.41
CA HIS A 43 12.70 -6.24 8.71
C HIS A 43 12.64 -7.26 7.56
N LYS A 44 13.65 -7.28 6.69
CA LYS A 44 13.67 -8.12 5.47
C LYS A 44 13.43 -9.61 5.76
N THR A 45 13.98 -10.13 6.86
CA THR A 45 13.81 -11.55 7.25
C THR A 45 12.35 -11.89 7.53
N SER A 46 11.64 -11.05 8.31
CA SER A 46 10.22 -11.23 8.61
C SER A 46 9.32 -11.05 7.39
N LEU A 47 9.77 -10.27 6.41
CA LEU A 47 9.04 -9.97 5.17
C LEU A 47 9.43 -10.88 4.00
N LYS A 48 10.23 -11.93 4.23
CA LYS A 48 10.85 -12.74 3.16
C LYS A 48 9.85 -13.21 2.10
N HIS A 49 8.67 -13.67 2.53
CA HIS A 49 7.63 -14.21 1.63
C HIS A 49 6.95 -13.16 0.75
N ILE A 50 6.97 -11.89 1.14
CA ILE A 50 6.31 -10.79 0.41
C ILE A 50 7.29 -9.71 -0.07
N TRP A 51 8.60 -9.92 0.16
CA TRP A 51 9.65 -8.96 -0.11
C TRP A 51 9.69 -8.47 -1.57
N SER A 52 9.48 -9.39 -2.52
CA SER A 52 9.43 -9.05 -3.94
C SER A 52 8.32 -8.04 -4.25
N ASN A 53 7.11 -8.31 -3.75
CA ASN A 53 5.95 -7.43 -3.95
C ASN A 53 6.14 -6.06 -3.28
N ILE A 54 6.73 -6.02 -2.08
CA ILE A 54 7.06 -4.77 -1.39
C ILE A 54 8.02 -3.92 -2.23
N ARG A 55 9.06 -4.53 -2.80
CA ARG A 55 10.00 -3.81 -3.69
C ARG A 55 9.33 -3.29 -4.95
N ILE A 56 8.43 -4.05 -5.56
CA ILE A 56 7.70 -3.62 -6.76
C ILE A 56 6.76 -2.46 -6.42
N LEU A 57 6.08 -2.53 -5.27
CA LEU A 57 5.22 -1.47 -4.76
C LEU A 57 6.00 -0.15 -4.56
N PHE A 58 7.20 -0.20 -3.96
CA PHE A 58 8.03 0.99 -3.79
C PHE A 58 8.43 1.60 -5.13
N GLN A 59 8.82 0.77 -6.10
CA GLN A 59 9.16 1.22 -7.45
C GLN A 59 7.96 1.85 -8.17
N LEU A 60 6.78 1.24 -8.05
CA LEU A 60 5.54 1.79 -8.62
C LEU A 60 5.24 3.16 -8.00
N LEU A 61 5.24 3.26 -6.67
CA LEU A 61 4.94 4.52 -5.99
C LEU A 61 5.95 5.61 -6.36
N LYS A 62 7.24 5.25 -6.49
CA LYS A 62 8.28 6.17 -6.95
C LYS A 62 8.00 6.67 -8.36
N ALA A 63 7.78 5.77 -9.31
CA ALA A 63 7.49 6.11 -10.72
C ALA A 63 6.22 6.94 -10.88
N TRP A 64 5.19 6.64 -10.09
CA TRP A 64 3.96 7.44 -10.04
C TRP A 64 4.22 8.85 -9.51
N THR A 65 5.00 8.96 -8.44
CA THR A 65 5.34 10.24 -7.79
C THR A 65 6.23 11.13 -8.68
N THR A 66 7.12 10.53 -9.47
CA THR A 66 7.96 11.25 -10.44
C THR A 66 7.22 11.59 -11.73
N GLY A 67 6.18 10.82 -12.07
CA GLY A 67 5.41 10.98 -13.31
C GLY A 67 5.81 10.03 -14.43
N GLU A 68 6.82 9.17 -14.20
CA GLU A 68 7.29 8.16 -15.15
C GLU A 68 6.23 7.10 -15.47
N TYR A 69 5.32 6.81 -14.53
CA TYR A 69 4.25 5.83 -14.72
C TYR A 69 2.91 6.35 -14.22
N ARG A 70 1.90 6.42 -15.09
CA ARG A 70 0.54 6.91 -14.76
C ARG A 70 -0.58 5.93 -15.10
N ASP A 71 -0.27 4.81 -15.76
CA ASP A 71 -1.23 3.75 -16.07
C ASP A 71 -1.50 2.86 -14.85
N VAL A 72 -2.01 3.47 -13.77
CA VAL A 72 -2.35 2.79 -12.54
C VAL A 72 -3.62 3.39 -11.94
N PRO A 73 -4.59 2.56 -11.51
CA PRO A 73 -5.79 3.07 -10.88
C PRO A 73 -5.45 3.89 -9.63
N TYR A 74 -6.11 5.04 -9.46
CA TYR A 74 -5.91 5.88 -8.27
C TYR A 74 -6.18 5.12 -6.96
N ARG A 75 -7.12 4.16 -6.99
CA ARG A 75 -7.40 3.23 -5.88
C ARG A 75 -6.14 2.49 -5.41
N THR A 76 -5.30 2.06 -6.34
CA THR A 76 -4.09 1.29 -6.06
C THR A 76 -3.07 2.15 -5.35
N ILE A 77 -2.91 3.41 -5.77
CA ILE A 77 -2.06 4.38 -5.07
C ILE A 77 -2.54 4.60 -3.63
N ILE A 78 -3.85 4.79 -3.43
CA ILE A 78 -4.39 4.94 -2.07
C ILE A 78 -4.14 3.69 -1.23
N MET A 79 -4.38 2.49 -1.76
CA MET A 79 -4.13 1.23 -1.04
C MET A 79 -2.66 1.06 -0.66
N ILE A 80 -1.74 1.45 -1.55
CA ILE A 80 -0.31 1.48 -1.27
C ILE A 80 -0.02 2.44 -0.11
N LEU A 81 -0.47 3.69 -0.20
CA LEU A 81 -0.24 4.71 0.83
C LEU A 81 -0.80 4.30 2.20
N VAL A 82 -1.98 3.69 2.22
CA VAL A 82 -2.59 3.12 3.43
C VAL A 82 -1.73 2.01 4.02
N GLY A 83 -1.27 1.07 3.18
CA GLY A 83 -0.38 0.01 3.61
C GLY A 83 0.93 0.55 4.19
N LEU A 84 1.51 1.60 3.58
CA LEU A 84 2.72 2.25 4.07
C LEU A 84 2.51 3.02 5.38
N LEU A 85 1.39 3.75 5.50
CA LEU A 85 1.04 4.46 6.74
C LEU A 85 0.87 3.47 7.90
N TYR A 86 0.14 2.38 7.66
CA TYR A 86 -0.01 1.28 8.62
C TYR A 86 1.34 0.64 8.94
N PHE A 87 2.19 0.40 7.93
CA PHE A 87 3.51 -0.19 8.14
C PHE A 87 4.43 0.70 8.98
N ILE A 88 4.37 2.03 8.85
CA ILE A 88 5.16 2.97 9.65
C ILE A 88 4.62 3.11 11.06
N SER A 89 3.34 3.43 11.21
CA SER A 89 2.67 3.65 12.49
C SER A 89 1.29 2.96 12.47
N PRO A 90 1.22 1.68 12.88
CA PRO A 90 -0.02 0.90 12.84
C PRO A 90 -1.14 1.53 13.68
N ILE A 91 -0.76 2.10 14.83
CA ILE A 91 -1.69 2.63 15.85
C ILE A 91 -2.46 3.86 15.33
N ASP A 92 -1.84 4.69 14.49
CA ASP A 92 -2.43 5.97 14.04
C ASP A 92 -3.50 5.85 12.94
N LEU A 93 -3.72 4.66 12.39
CA LEU A 93 -4.62 4.44 11.24
C LEU A 93 -5.80 3.51 11.53
N ILE A 94 -5.74 2.78 12.65
CA ILE A 94 -6.80 1.87 13.08
C ILE A 94 -7.81 2.69 13.91
N PRO A 95 -9.03 2.97 13.41
CA PRO A 95 -10.09 3.48 14.30
C PRO A 95 -10.37 2.46 15.40
N ASP A 96 -10.54 2.92 16.64
CA ASP A 96 -10.77 2.15 17.90
C ASP A 96 -11.85 1.06 17.85
N PHE A 97 -12.60 0.93 16.75
CA PHE A 97 -13.61 -0.11 16.53
C PHE A 97 -13.06 -1.39 15.86
N LEU A 98 -11.88 -1.33 15.23
CA LEU A 98 -11.24 -2.51 14.60
C LEU A 98 -10.52 -3.40 15.63
N THR A 99 -10.30 -2.89 16.85
CA THR A 99 -9.79 -3.61 18.02
C THR A 99 -10.90 -4.35 18.79
N GLY A 100 -12.05 -4.62 18.15
CA GLY A 100 -13.04 -5.56 18.68
C GLY A 100 -12.48 -6.99 18.79
N PRO A 101 -13.10 -7.88 19.57
CA PRO A 101 -12.49 -9.14 19.97
C PRO A 101 -12.21 -10.05 18.76
N GLY A 102 -10.94 -10.17 18.38
CA GLY A 102 -10.35 -11.36 17.75
C GLY A 102 -10.54 -11.58 16.24
N LEU A 103 -10.73 -10.56 15.41
CA LEU A 103 -11.01 -10.76 13.96
C LEU A 103 -9.88 -10.43 12.98
N LEU A 104 -8.80 -9.76 13.40
CA LEU A 104 -7.72 -9.36 12.49
C LEU A 104 -6.36 -9.53 13.17
N ASP A 105 -5.62 -10.57 12.78
CA ASP A 105 -4.17 -10.59 12.97
C ASP A 105 -3.56 -9.43 12.17
N ASP A 106 -2.63 -8.66 12.75
CA ASP A 106 -2.02 -7.46 12.13
C ASP A 106 -1.48 -7.70 10.69
N THR A 107 -1.13 -8.95 10.39
CA THR A 107 -0.61 -9.37 9.08
C THR A 107 -1.70 -9.58 8.03
N ALA A 108 -2.93 -9.91 8.44
CA ALA A 108 -4.04 -10.20 7.53
C ALA A 108 -4.47 -8.96 6.72
N VAL A 109 -4.40 -7.77 7.34
CA VAL A 109 -4.73 -6.50 6.67
C VAL A 109 -3.73 -6.20 5.56
N LEU A 110 -2.44 -6.36 5.83
CA LEU A 110 -1.37 -6.16 4.83
C LEU A 110 -1.46 -7.19 3.70
N ALA A 111 -1.69 -8.46 4.02
CA ALA A 111 -1.87 -9.51 3.03
C ALA A 111 -3.10 -9.24 2.14
N PHE A 112 -4.21 -8.79 2.74
CA PHE A 112 -5.40 -8.39 2.01
C PHE A 112 -5.09 -7.22 1.06
N LEU A 113 -4.47 -6.14 1.56
CA LEU A 113 -4.10 -4.99 0.73
C LEU A 113 -3.22 -5.38 -0.46
N LEU A 114 -2.18 -6.19 -0.21
CA LEU A 114 -1.30 -6.71 -1.26
C LEU A 114 -2.08 -7.47 -2.32
N SER A 115 -2.99 -8.39 -1.92
CA SER A 115 -3.82 -9.15 -2.86
C SER A 115 -4.66 -8.27 -3.78
N GLN A 116 -5.08 -7.09 -3.31
CA GLN A 116 -5.92 -6.16 -4.07
C GLN A 116 -5.15 -5.37 -5.12
N ILE A 117 -3.83 -5.21 -4.94
CA ILE A 117 -2.97 -4.39 -5.81
C ILE A 117 -2.04 -5.24 -6.69
N THR A 118 -1.87 -6.53 -6.40
CA THR A 118 -1.03 -7.45 -7.19
C THR A 118 -1.29 -7.37 -8.71
N PRO A 119 -2.53 -7.32 -9.22
CA PRO A 119 -2.77 -7.19 -10.66
C PRO A 119 -2.14 -5.93 -11.26
N ASP A 120 -2.17 -4.81 -10.55
CA ASP A 120 -1.57 -3.55 -11.01
C ASP A 120 -0.04 -3.53 -10.84
N LEU A 121 0.48 -4.18 -9.80
CA LEU A 121 1.92 -4.41 -9.67
C LEU A 121 2.47 -5.21 -10.85
N ASN A 122 1.74 -6.24 -11.30
CA ASN A 122 2.14 -7.05 -12.45
C ASN A 122 2.14 -6.23 -13.76
N LYS A 123 1.13 -5.38 -13.98
CA LYS A 123 1.11 -4.46 -15.14
C LYS A 123 2.29 -3.50 -15.12
N PHE A 124 2.62 -2.96 -13.94
CA PHE A 124 3.78 -2.08 -13.78
C PHE A 124 5.10 -2.81 -14.09
N VAL A 125 5.25 -4.07 -13.67
CA VAL A 125 6.42 -4.89 -14.01
C VAL A 125 6.53 -5.10 -15.52
N GLN A 126 5.44 -5.46 -16.19
CA GLN A 126 5.41 -5.63 -17.64
C GLN A 126 5.80 -4.34 -18.38
N TRP A 127 5.28 -3.19 -17.92
CA TRP A 127 5.68 -1.89 -18.47
C TRP A 127 7.19 -1.64 -18.29
N LYS A 128 7.73 -1.90 -17.09
CA LYS A 128 9.16 -1.73 -16.81
C LYS A 128 10.05 -2.63 -17.67
N GLU A 129 9.63 -3.86 -17.94
CA GLU A 129 10.36 -4.80 -18.78
C GLU A 129 10.37 -4.35 -20.25
N ASN A 130 9.27 -3.77 -20.73
CA ASN A 130 9.18 -3.23 -22.09
C ASN A 130 10.01 -1.96 -22.31
N GLN A 131 10.31 -1.19 -21.25
CA GLN A 131 11.20 -0.01 -21.33
C GLN A 131 12.69 -0.38 -21.36
N GLN A 132 13.05 -1.62 -20.99
CA GLN A 132 14.45 -2.10 -20.93
C GLN A 132 14.86 -2.92 -22.15
N LYS A 133 13.94 -3.12 -23.09
CA LYS A 133 14.20 -3.73 -24.41
C LYS A 133 14.44 -2.62 -25.43
#